data_AF-A0A2N2ZUR5-F1
#
_entry.id   AF-A0A2N2ZUR5-F1
#
_cell.length_a   1.000
_cell.length_b   1.000
_cell.length_c   1.000
_cell.angle_alpha   90.00
_cell.angle_beta   90.00
_cell.angle_gamma   90.00
#
_symmetry.space_group_name_H-M   'P 1'
#
loop_
_entity.id
_entity.type
_entity.pdbx_description
1 polymer ?
#
loop_
_entity_poly.entity_id
_entity_poly.type
_entity_poly.pdbx_seq_one_letter_code
_entity_poly.pdbx_strand_id
1 'polypeptide(L)'
;MKEKNQSIWIAQREGRAKDGFDKTNPGLLKMFGLCSSEDLLSHLISLNISPVAISYEYDPCDYLKINELIKKHNGEIYIKSENEDNQHMVLGIKGYKGNINIHFAAPINDKIAALSHIKNRNDLLKEIADIIDNEIYNNYYLFASHYVAYDLLHHSNEFENEYTPEEKQSFIDYVEKRLVNFKGNTLAKEIFLKMYANPVINKLEAKT
;
A
#
# COMPACT_ATOMS: atom_id res chain seq x y z
N MET A 1 -23.86 12.35 -7.28
CA MET A 1 -23.36 11.60 -6.09
C MET A 1 -23.74 12.36 -4.83
N LYS A 2 -23.35 13.62 -4.68
CA LYS A 2 -23.85 14.53 -3.63
C LYS A 2 -25.38 14.54 -3.51
N GLU A 3 -26.10 14.66 -4.62
CA GLU A 3 -27.57 14.65 -4.65
C GLU A 3 -28.21 13.37 -4.06
N LYS A 4 -27.50 12.24 -4.11
CA LYS A 4 -28.00 10.95 -3.60
C LYS A 4 -27.47 10.62 -2.19
N ASN A 5 -26.62 11.48 -1.61
CA ASN A 5 -25.95 11.27 -0.32
C ASN A 5 -25.29 9.87 -0.17
N GLN A 6 -24.54 9.45 -1.19
CA GLN A 6 -23.89 8.13 -1.23
C GLN A 6 -22.37 8.25 -1.03
N SER A 7 -21.83 7.39 -0.17
CA SER A 7 -20.38 7.18 -0.01
C SER A 7 -19.85 6.25 -1.10
N ILE A 8 -18.62 6.49 -1.54
CA ILE A 8 -17.98 5.71 -2.60
C ILE A 8 -16.59 5.29 -2.13
N TRP A 9 -16.27 4.02 -2.31
CA TRP A 9 -14.93 3.49 -2.10
C TRP A 9 -14.19 3.44 -3.43
N ILE A 10 -12.95 3.93 -3.44
CA ILE A 10 -12.09 3.96 -4.63
C ILE A 10 -10.72 3.43 -4.24
N ALA A 11 -10.25 2.39 -4.93
CA ALA A 11 -8.85 1.99 -4.90
C ALA A 11 -8.05 2.88 -5.87
N GLN A 12 -7.17 3.74 -5.35
CA GLN A 12 -6.64 4.85 -6.15
C GLN A 12 -5.53 4.49 -7.16
N ARG A 13 -4.93 3.30 -7.08
CA ARG A 13 -3.87 2.86 -8.00
C ARG A 13 -3.80 1.34 -8.09
N GLU A 14 -3.63 0.84 -9.30
CA GLU A 14 -3.33 -0.56 -9.57
C GLU A 14 -1.89 -0.94 -9.18
N GLY A 15 -1.69 -2.17 -8.70
CA GLY A 15 -0.37 -2.72 -8.38
C GLY A 15 0.20 -2.38 -6.99
N ARG A 16 -0.55 -1.67 -6.14
CA ARG A 16 -0.20 -1.36 -4.73
C ARG A 16 0.25 -2.58 -3.91
N ALA A 17 -0.46 -3.68 -4.07
CA ALA A 17 -0.12 -4.93 -3.39
C ALA A 17 1.22 -5.55 -3.84
N LYS A 18 1.91 -5.06 -4.88
CA LYS A 18 3.11 -5.71 -5.41
C LYS A 18 4.36 -5.48 -4.58
N ASP A 19 4.58 -4.25 -4.14
CA ASP A 19 5.73 -3.87 -3.33
C ASP A 19 5.32 -3.32 -1.96
N GLY A 20 4.03 -3.04 -1.70
CA GLY A 20 3.62 -2.40 -0.44
C GLY A 20 4.05 -0.93 -0.35
N PHE A 21 4.43 -0.32 -1.47
CA PHE A 21 4.86 1.08 -1.57
C PHE A 21 3.80 1.91 -2.31
N ASP A 22 3.03 2.66 -1.54
CA ASP A 22 1.62 2.90 -1.83
C ASP A 22 1.31 4.36 -2.14
N LYS A 23 1.87 4.91 -3.24
CA LYS A 23 1.68 6.32 -3.63
C LYS A 23 0.39 6.62 -4.38
N THR A 24 -0.28 7.71 -4.02
CA THR A 24 -1.51 8.21 -4.64
C THR A 24 -1.18 8.86 -5.98
N ASN A 25 -1.96 8.55 -7.03
CA ASN A 25 -1.77 9.15 -8.34
C ASN A 25 -2.53 10.48 -8.43
N PRO A 26 -1.86 11.65 -8.59
CA PRO A 26 -2.54 12.94 -8.72
C PRO A 26 -3.51 13.00 -9.92
N GLY A 27 -3.33 12.14 -10.91
CA GLY A 27 -4.24 11.99 -12.05
C GLY A 27 -5.67 11.61 -11.63
N LEU A 28 -5.85 10.83 -10.56
CA LEU A 28 -7.19 10.50 -10.05
C LEU A 28 -7.89 11.74 -9.49
N LEU A 29 -7.17 12.53 -8.70
CA LEU A 29 -7.69 13.79 -8.16
C LEU A 29 -7.98 14.80 -9.28
N LYS A 30 -7.15 14.80 -10.33
CA LYS A 30 -7.40 15.59 -11.54
C LYS A 30 -8.73 15.20 -12.18
N MET A 31 -9.02 13.89 -12.30
CA MET A 31 -10.27 13.37 -12.86
C MET A 31 -11.48 13.79 -12.04
N PHE A 32 -11.41 13.77 -10.71
CA PHE A 32 -12.50 14.27 -9.86
C PHE A 32 -12.80 15.75 -10.14
N GLY A 33 -11.75 16.55 -10.35
CA GLY A 33 -11.88 17.96 -10.70
C GLY A 33 -12.27 18.27 -12.16
N LEU A 34 -12.40 17.28 -13.06
CA LEU A 34 -12.76 17.55 -14.47
C LEU A 34 -14.26 17.82 -14.66
N CYS A 35 -15.11 17.26 -13.80
CA CYS A 35 -16.56 17.35 -13.93
C CYS A 35 -17.17 18.54 -13.17
N SER A 36 -16.34 19.40 -12.57
CA SER A 36 -16.78 20.50 -11.72
C SER A 36 -16.74 21.84 -12.46
N SER A 37 -17.79 22.65 -12.28
CA SER A 37 -17.81 24.07 -12.61
C SER A 37 -17.28 24.97 -11.47
N GLU A 38 -17.08 24.41 -10.27
CA GLU A 38 -16.49 25.09 -9.11
C GLU A 38 -14.97 25.15 -9.21
N ASP A 39 -14.35 26.05 -8.44
CA ASP A 39 -12.91 26.03 -8.19
C ASP A 39 -12.45 24.63 -7.71
N LEU A 40 -11.28 24.19 -8.19
CA LEU A 40 -10.80 22.83 -7.97
C LEU A 40 -10.66 22.49 -6.48
N LEU A 41 -10.08 23.40 -5.68
CA LEU A 41 -9.87 23.14 -4.27
C LEU A 41 -11.21 23.04 -3.53
N SER A 42 -12.10 24.00 -3.80
CA SER A 42 -13.46 24.02 -3.23
C SER A 42 -14.22 22.74 -3.58
N HIS A 43 -14.09 22.28 -4.83
CA HIS A 43 -14.69 21.03 -5.27
C HIS A 43 -14.12 19.83 -4.53
N LEU A 44 -12.80 19.71 -4.40
CA LEU A 44 -12.18 18.58 -3.70
C LEU A 44 -12.53 18.55 -2.20
N ILE A 45 -12.61 19.70 -1.53
CA ILE A 45 -13.11 19.82 -0.15
C ILE A 45 -14.53 19.28 -0.04
N SER A 46 -15.38 19.63 -1.00
CA SER A 46 -16.78 19.21 -1.01
C SER A 46 -16.98 17.71 -1.26
N LEU A 47 -15.95 16.98 -1.69
CA LEU A 47 -16.00 15.51 -1.84
C LEU A 47 -15.84 14.78 -0.50
N ASN A 48 -15.39 15.48 0.56
CA ASN A 48 -15.21 14.93 1.90
C ASN A 48 -14.34 13.65 1.90
N ILE A 49 -13.16 13.74 1.28
CA ILE A 49 -12.26 12.60 1.06
C ILE A 49 -11.73 12.10 2.41
N SER A 50 -11.95 10.82 2.72
CA SER A 50 -11.43 10.14 3.90
C SER A 50 -10.44 9.04 3.46
N PRO A 51 -9.15 9.18 3.76
CA PRO A 51 -8.16 8.13 3.51
C PRO A 51 -8.43 6.89 4.37
N VAL A 52 -8.23 5.71 3.79
CA VAL A 52 -8.45 4.43 4.46
C VAL A 52 -7.19 3.58 4.34
N ALA A 53 -6.66 3.12 5.49
CA ALA A 53 -5.56 2.17 5.54
C ALA A 53 -6.10 0.76 5.83
N ILE A 54 -5.74 -0.20 4.98
CA ILE A 54 -6.07 -1.61 5.17
C ILE A 54 -4.75 -2.37 5.33
N SER A 55 -4.52 -2.89 6.52
CA SER A 55 -3.30 -3.60 6.89
C SER A 55 -3.59 -5.09 7.05
N TYR A 56 -2.80 -5.91 6.37
CA TYR A 56 -2.87 -7.37 6.47
C TYR A 56 -1.61 -7.88 7.15
N GLU A 57 -1.74 -8.84 8.05
CA GLU A 57 -0.58 -9.52 8.62
C GLU A 57 0.11 -10.42 7.59
N TYR A 58 -0.68 -11.06 6.73
CA TYR A 58 -0.22 -11.88 5.61
C TYR A 58 -1.04 -11.60 4.35
N ASP A 59 -0.37 -11.59 3.20
CA ASP A 59 -1.03 -11.56 1.91
C ASP A 59 -1.12 -12.99 1.33
N PRO A 60 -2.33 -13.55 1.11
CA PRO A 60 -2.52 -14.86 0.49
C PRO A 60 -1.78 -15.06 -0.83
N CYS A 61 -1.60 -13.98 -1.59
CA CYS A 61 -1.08 -13.94 -2.95
C CYS A 61 0.37 -13.42 -3.01
N ASP A 62 1.06 -13.25 -1.89
CA ASP A 62 2.45 -12.74 -1.85
C ASP A 62 3.40 -13.46 -2.83
N TYR A 63 3.46 -14.79 -2.75
CA TYR A 63 4.35 -15.61 -3.56
C TYR A 63 4.04 -15.58 -5.05
N LEU A 64 2.79 -15.28 -5.44
CA LEU A 64 2.36 -15.24 -6.84
C LEU A 64 2.98 -14.06 -7.60
N LYS A 65 3.40 -13.03 -6.88
CA LYS A 65 3.96 -11.79 -7.46
C LYS A 65 5.46 -11.92 -7.76
N ILE A 66 6.14 -12.91 -7.18
CA ILE A 66 7.60 -13.03 -7.22
C ILE A 66 8.10 -13.20 -8.65
N ASN A 67 7.48 -14.10 -9.43
CA ASN A 67 7.90 -14.35 -10.82
C ASN A 67 7.81 -13.09 -11.68
N GLU A 68 6.70 -12.35 -11.56
CA GLU A 68 6.52 -11.09 -12.25
C GLU A 68 7.60 -10.08 -11.85
N LEU A 69 7.85 -9.94 -10.55
CA LEU A 69 8.79 -8.96 -10.02
C LEU A 69 10.25 -9.29 -10.36
N ILE A 70 10.64 -10.57 -10.38
CA ILE A 70 11.97 -11.01 -10.84
C ILE A 70 12.14 -10.68 -12.32
N LYS A 71 11.17 -11.02 -13.16
CA LYS A 71 11.23 -10.70 -14.60
C LYS A 71 11.33 -9.20 -14.84
N LYS A 72 10.49 -8.41 -14.15
CA LYS A 72 10.54 -6.95 -14.20
C LYS A 72 11.91 -6.41 -13.78
N HIS A 73 12.51 -6.97 -12.73
CA HIS A 73 13.86 -6.61 -12.27
C HIS A 73 14.93 -6.89 -13.33
N ASN A 74 14.82 -8.01 -14.04
CA ASN A 74 15.74 -8.39 -15.12
C ASN A 74 15.49 -7.65 -16.45
N GLY A 75 14.49 -6.77 -16.53
CA GLY A 75 14.07 -6.13 -17.79
C GLY A 75 13.35 -7.07 -18.74
N GLU A 76 12.86 -8.21 -18.27
CA GLU A 76 12.10 -9.20 -19.03
C GLU A 76 10.60 -8.88 -19.02
N ILE A 77 9.90 -9.24 -20.09
CA ILE A 77 8.44 -9.11 -20.18
C ILE A 77 7.79 -10.28 -19.44
N TYR A 78 6.98 -9.95 -18.43
CA TYR A 78 6.08 -10.92 -17.81
C TYR A 78 4.79 -11.03 -18.63
N ILE A 79 4.50 -12.23 -19.13
CA ILE A 79 3.25 -12.57 -19.79
C ILE A 79 2.43 -13.36 -18.78
N LYS A 80 1.31 -12.79 -18.35
CA LYS A 80 0.36 -13.46 -17.46
C LYS A 80 -0.20 -14.70 -18.13
N SER A 81 -0.39 -15.74 -17.34
CA SER A 81 -1.14 -16.91 -17.78
C SER A 81 -2.63 -16.60 -17.94
N GLU A 82 -3.32 -17.40 -18.76
CA GLU A 82 -4.76 -17.30 -18.90
C GLU A 82 -5.45 -17.56 -17.54
N ASN A 83 -6.43 -16.74 -17.17
CA ASN A 83 -7.12 -16.79 -15.87
C ASN A 83 -6.27 -16.51 -14.61
N GLU A 84 -5.03 -16.05 -14.73
CA GLU A 84 -4.17 -15.72 -13.58
C GLU A 84 -4.85 -14.73 -12.61
N ASP A 85 -5.41 -13.64 -13.14
CA ASP A 85 -6.08 -12.62 -12.32
C ASP A 85 -7.30 -13.20 -11.59
N ASN A 86 -8.04 -14.13 -12.20
CA ASN A 86 -9.18 -14.81 -11.56
C ASN A 86 -8.72 -15.70 -10.41
N GLN A 87 -7.62 -16.45 -10.61
CA GLN A 87 -7.03 -17.29 -9.56
C GLN A 87 -6.52 -16.43 -8.39
N HIS A 88 -5.86 -15.31 -8.70
CA HIS A 88 -5.36 -14.37 -7.70
C HIS A 88 -6.50 -13.75 -6.89
N MET A 89 -7.61 -13.37 -7.53
CA MET A 89 -8.80 -12.86 -6.82
C MET A 89 -9.39 -13.92 -5.88
N VAL A 90 -9.60 -15.14 -6.36
CA VAL A 90 -10.18 -16.22 -5.53
C VAL A 90 -9.28 -16.53 -4.33
N LEU A 91 -7.96 -16.62 -4.55
CA LEU A 91 -7.01 -16.84 -3.48
C LEU A 91 -6.95 -15.66 -2.51
N GLY A 92 -6.96 -14.43 -3.03
CA GLY A 92 -6.98 -13.21 -2.23
C GLY A 92 -8.20 -13.15 -1.31
N ILE A 93 -9.37 -13.62 -1.76
CA ILE A 93 -10.59 -13.69 -0.95
C ILE A 93 -10.50 -14.81 0.09
N LYS A 94 -10.16 -16.04 -0.33
CA LYS A 94 -10.29 -17.23 0.51
C LYS A 94 -9.06 -17.54 1.39
N GLY A 95 -7.90 -17.03 1.02
CA GLY A 95 -6.65 -17.36 1.69
C GLY A 95 -6.51 -16.72 3.06
N TYR A 96 -5.63 -17.32 3.87
CA TYR A 96 -5.31 -16.87 5.21
C TYR A 96 -4.58 -15.53 5.21
N LYS A 97 -5.04 -14.60 6.05
CA LYS A 97 -4.55 -13.22 6.14
C LYS A 97 -3.92 -12.87 7.49
N GLY A 98 -3.97 -13.80 8.46
CA GLY A 98 -3.73 -13.49 9.86
C GLY A 98 -4.71 -12.42 10.36
N ASN A 99 -4.19 -11.49 11.14
CA ASN A 99 -4.93 -10.32 11.59
C ASN A 99 -5.10 -9.28 10.48
N ILE A 100 -6.21 -8.56 10.52
CA ILE A 100 -6.54 -7.50 9.57
C ILE A 100 -6.92 -6.27 10.38
N ASN A 101 -6.31 -5.13 10.06
CA ASN A 101 -6.70 -3.84 10.62
C ASN A 101 -7.23 -2.94 9.50
N ILE A 102 -8.39 -2.32 9.72
CA ILE A 102 -8.97 -1.33 8.81
C ILE A 102 -9.12 -0.04 9.59
N HIS A 103 -8.44 1.00 9.14
CA HIS A 103 -8.47 2.32 9.76
C HIS A 103 -9.06 3.35 8.79
N PHE A 104 -10.10 4.06 9.25
CA PHE A 104 -10.70 5.20 8.55
C PHE A 104 -10.19 6.49 9.18
N ALA A 105 -9.41 7.27 8.41
CA ALA A 105 -8.95 8.58 8.86
C ALA A 105 -10.09 9.60 8.80
N ALA A 106 -9.98 10.68 9.58
CA ALA A 106 -10.87 11.82 9.46
C ALA A 106 -10.80 12.42 8.04
N PRO A 107 -11.87 13.08 7.55
CA PRO A 107 -11.81 13.77 6.26
C PRO A 107 -10.68 14.80 6.22
N ILE A 108 -9.95 14.87 5.10
CA ILE A 108 -8.77 15.73 4.95
C ILE A 108 -9.10 17.20 4.66
N ASN A 109 -10.36 17.61 4.79
CA ASN A 109 -10.88 18.91 4.35
C ASN A 109 -10.06 20.08 4.91
N ASP A 110 -9.76 20.07 6.21
CA ASP A 110 -9.00 21.14 6.86
C ASP A 110 -7.55 21.19 6.37
N LYS A 111 -6.94 20.02 6.12
CA LYS A 111 -5.56 19.90 5.63
C LYS A 111 -5.43 20.46 4.22
N ILE A 112 -6.37 20.14 3.34
CA ILE A 112 -6.33 20.61 1.95
C ILE A 112 -6.78 22.08 1.84
N ALA A 113 -7.67 22.57 2.71
CA ALA A 113 -8.06 23.98 2.75
C ALA A 113 -6.86 24.91 3.01
N ALA A 114 -5.87 24.46 3.81
CA ALA A 114 -4.62 25.17 4.06
C ALA A 114 -3.76 25.38 2.78
N LEU A 115 -4.02 24.61 1.71
CA LEU A 115 -3.29 24.70 0.43
C LEU A 115 -3.83 25.79 -0.51
N SER A 116 -4.78 26.64 -0.07
CA SER A 116 -5.38 27.72 -0.89
C SER A 116 -4.38 28.73 -1.46
N HIS A 117 -3.16 28.78 -0.92
CA HIS A 117 -2.05 29.59 -1.42
C HIS A 117 -1.45 29.04 -2.72
N ILE A 118 -1.55 27.73 -2.99
CA ILE A 118 -1.00 27.08 -4.18
C ILE A 118 -1.90 27.37 -5.39
N LYS A 119 -1.34 28.05 -6.39
CA LYS A 119 -2.09 28.45 -7.61
C LYS A 119 -1.89 27.50 -8.78
N ASN A 120 -0.75 26.82 -8.84
CA ASN A 120 -0.51 25.83 -9.86
C ASN A 120 -1.35 24.58 -9.58
N ARG A 121 -2.19 24.20 -10.54
CA ARG A 121 -3.10 23.05 -10.41
C ARG A 121 -2.37 21.74 -10.20
N ASN A 122 -1.26 21.50 -10.89
CA ASN A 122 -0.53 20.23 -10.76
C ASN A 122 0.17 20.13 -9.41
N ASP A 123 0.75 21.23 -8.94
CA ASP A 123 1.40 21.28 -7.62
C ASP A 123 0.35 21.07 -6.51
N LEU A 124 -0.81 21.73 -6.60
CA LEU A 124 -1.91 21.52 -5.65
C LEU A 124 -2.36 20.05 -5.60
N LEU A 125 -2.54 19.42 -6.75
CA LEU A 125 -2.95 18.01 -6.83
C LEU A 125 -1.89 17.06 -6.28
N LYS A 126 -0.62 17.40 -6.43
CA LYS A 126 0.50 16.65 -5.85
C LYS A 126 0.49 16.75 -4.32
N GLU A 127 0.40 17.96 -3.78
CA GLU A 127 0.35 18.16 -2.32
C GLU A 127 -0.87 17.48 -1.68
N ILE A 128 -2.03 17.49 -2.34
CA ILE A 128 -3.21 16.75 -1.85
C ILE A 128 -2.96 15.23 -1.87
N ALA A 129 -2.30 14.71 -2.92
CA ALA A 129 -1.94 13.29 -2.98
C ALA A 129 -0.96 12.92 -1.86
N ASP A 130 0.02 13.77 -1.58
CA ASP A 130 0.99 13.57 -0.51
C ASP A 130 0.32 13.62 0.89
N ILE A 131 -0.69 14.48 1.09
CA ILE A 131 -1.53 14.47 2.31
C ILE A 131 -2.27 13.13 2.46
N ILE A 132 -2.87 12.62 1.38
CA ILE A 132 -3.58 11.32 1.40
C ILE A 132 -2.61 10.18 1.76
N ASP A 133 -1.43 10.16 1.14
CA ASP A 133 -0.42 9.14 1.40
C ASP A 133 0.07 9.20 2.86
N ASN A 134 0.35 10.40 3.38
CA ASN A 134 0.74 10.59 4.77
C ASN A 134 -0.34 10.13 5.77
N GLU A 135 -1.62 10.38 5.48
CA GLU A 135 -2.72 9.84 6.29
C GLU A 135 -2.75 8.32 6.26
N ILE A 136 -2.57 7.70 5.10
CA ILE A 136 -2.59 6.23 4.97
C ILE A 136 -1.39 5.63 5.72
N TYR A 137 -0.19 6.17 5.55
CA TYR A 137 1.04 5.63 6.15
C TYR A 137 1.02 5.74 7.67
N ASN A 138 0.63 6.90 8.22
CA ASN A 138 0.56 7.08 9.67
C ASN A 138 -0.48 6.16 10.33
N ASN A 139 -1.59 5.91 9.62
CA ASN A 139 -2.68 5.07 10.12
C ASN A 139 -2.55 3.58 9.73
N TYR A 140 -1.52 3.20 8.98
CA TYR A 140 -1.23 1.80 8.69
C TYR A 140 -0.79 1.09 9.97
N TYR A 141 -1.45 -0.02 10.30
CA TYR A 141 -1.10 -0.82 11.46
C TYR A 141 0.01 -1.81 11.12
N LEU A 142 1.10 -1.77 11.89
CA LEU A 142 2.26 -2.64 11.68
C LEU A 142 2.16 -3.85 12.63
N PHE A 143 1.95 -5.02 12.05
CA PHE A 143 2.15 -6.32 12.71
C PHE A 143 3.64 -6.68 12.84
N ALA A 144 3.94 -7.63 13.74
CA ALA A 144 5.29 -8.20 13.94
C ALA A 144 5.96 -8.65 12.64
N SER A 145 5.19 -9.25 11.71
CA SER A 145 5.69 -9.69 10.40
C SER A 145 6.38 -8.58 9.60
N HIS A 146 5.90 -7.34 9.69
CA HIS A 146 6.49 -6.20 8.98
C HIS A 146 7.84 -5.79 9.58
N TYR A 147 7.92 -5.74 10.91
CA TYR A 147 9.15 -5.39 11.63
C TYR A 147 10.22 -6.47 11.47
N VAL A 148 9.84 -7.75 11.56
CA VAL A 148 10.75 -8.86 11.27
C VAL A 148 11.24 -8.77 9.82
N ALA A 149 10.36 -8.49 8.86
CA ALA A 149 10.75 -8.35 7.46
C ALA A 149 11.76 -7.21 7.24
N TYR A 150 11.54 -6.06 7.88
CA TYR A 150 12.47 -4.93 7.85
C TYR A 150 13.84 -5.33 8.38
N ASP A 151 13.91 -5.90 9.59
CA ASP A 151 15.17 -6.28 10.21
C ASP A 151 15.94 -7.34 9.40
N LEU A 152 15.23 -8.32 8.84
CA LEU A 152 15.83 -9.33 7.96
C LEU A 152 16.34 -8.74 6.64
N LEU A 153 15.62 -7.76 6.07
CA LEU A 153 16.00 -7.10 4.81
C LEU A 153 17.22 -6.19 4.99
N HIS A 154 17.30 -5.48 6.12
CA HIS A 154 18.36 -4.51 6.41
C HIS A 154 19.52 -5.10 7.22
N HIS A 155 19.47 -6.38 7.58
CA HIS A 155 20.44 -7.04 8.46
C HIS A 155 20.59 -6.28 9.80
N SER A 156 19.48 -5.80 10.35
CA SER A 156 19.40 -5.01 11.58
C SER A 156 18.61 -5.74 12.67
N ASN A 157 18.64 -5.16 13.88
CA ASN A 157 17.75 -5.49 15.01
C ASN A 157 17.06 -4.20 15.50
N GLU A 158 16.76 -3.28 14.58
CA GLU A 158 16.22 -1.95 14.92
C GLU A 158 14.85 -2.06 15.60
N PHE A 159 14.06 -3.06 15.19
CA PHE A 159 12.70 -3.28 15.69
C PHE A 159 12.58 -4.56 16.53
N GLU A 160 13.66 -5.03 17.15
CA GLU A 160 13.65 -6.27 17.96
C GLU A 160 12.66 -6.23 19.14
N ASN A 161 12.28 -5.03 19.60
CA ASN A 161 11.29 -4.84 20.67
C ASN A 161 9.84 -4.90 20.19
N GLU A 162 9.60 -4.94 18.87
CA GLU A 162 8.27 -4.96 18.25
C GLU A 162 7.79 -6.38 17.91
N TYR A 163 8.58 -7.40 18.20
CA TYR A 163 8.23 -8.81 17.97
C TYR A 163 8.92 -9.75 18.96
N THR A 164 8.33 -10.92 19.21
CA THR A 164 8.98 -11.98 20.00
C THR A 164 9.88 -12.88 19.14
N PRO A 165 10.82 -13.64 19.75
CA PRO A 165 11.58 -14.65 19.02
C PRO A 165 10.70 -15.68 18.29
N GLU A 166 9.55 -16.03 18.86
CA GLU A 166 8.59 -16.97 18.27
C GLU A 166 7.90 -16.37 17.04
N GLU A 167 7.50 -15.09 17.10
CA GLU A 167 6.93 -14.37 15.95
C GLU A 167 7.95 -14.23 14.82
N LYS A 168 9.21 -13.92 15.16
CA LYS A 168 10.32 -13.90 14.20
C LYS A 168 10.50 -15.24 13.52
N GLN A 169 10.55 -16.33 14.29
CA GLN A 169 10.70 -17.66 13.73
C GLN A 169 9.48 -18.06 12.87
N SER A 170 8.26 -17.76 13.33
CA SER A 170 7.03 -18.04 12.59
C SER A 170 6.99 -17.33 11.23
N PHE A 171 7.43 -16.06 11.18
CA PHE A 171 7.52 -15.32 9.93
C PHE A 171 8.63 -15.89 9.01
N ILE A 172 9.77 -16.29 9.55
CA ILE A 172 10.84 -16.95 8.77
C ILE A 172 10.31 -18.25 8.14
N ASP A 173 9.63 -19.10 8.91
CA ASP A 173 9.03 -20.35 8.43
C ASP A 173 7.96 -20.07 7.36
N TYR A 174 7.16 -19.00 7.56
CA TYR A 174 6.18 -18.54 6.58
C TYR A 174 6.84 -18.17 5.24
N VAL A 175 7.90 -17.35 5.29
CA VAL A 175 8.68 -16.95 4.10
C VAL A 175 9.24 -18.19 3.39
N GLU A 176 9.87 -19.11 4.14
CA GLU A 176 10.44 -20.33 3.57
C GLU A 176 9.39 -21.20 2.88
N LYS A 177 8.21 -21.36 3.49
CA LYS A 177 7.10 -22.10 2.91
C LYS A 177 6.60 -21.44 1.62
N ARG A 178 6.46 -20.12 1.59
CA ARG A 178 6.03 -19.36 0.41
C ARG A 178 7.05 -19.40 -0.72
N LEU A 179 8.33 -19.46 -0.37
CA LEU A 179 9.46 -19.47 -1.31
C LEU A 179 9.98 -20.86 -1.66
N VAL A 180 9.22 -21.94 -1.39
CA VAL A 180 9.68 -23.31 -1.66
C VAL A 180 10.13 -23.53 -3.11
N ASN A 181 9.43 -22.93 -4.07
CA ASN A 181 9.74 -23.00 -5.51
C ASN A 181 10.87 -22.04 -5.94
N PHE A 182 11.37 -21.21 -5.01
CA PHE A 182 12.42 -20.22 -5.22
C PHE A 182 13.62 -20.48 -4.31
N LYS A 183 13.77 -21.71 -3.81
CA LYS A 183 14.83 -22.07 -2.85
C LYS A 183 16.22 -21.71 -3.41
N GLY A 184 16.98 -20.94 -2.64
CA GLY A 184 18.31 -20.45 -3.02
C GLY A 184 18.31 -19.17 -3.88
N ASN A 185 17.15 -18.67 -4.29
CA ASN A 185 17.04 -17.41 -5.02
C ASN A 185 17.02 -16.23 -4.03
N THR A 186 18.15 -15.53 -3.92
CA THR A 186 18.33 -14.38 -3.03
C THR A 186 17.42 -13.21 -3.41
N LEU A 187 17.25 -12.94 -4.71
CA LEU A 187 16.38 -11.88 -5.21
C LEU A 187 14.91 -12.15 -4.87
N ALA A 188 14.45 -13.40 -4.95
CA ALA A 188 13.10 -13.78 -4.55
C ALA A 188 12.85 -13.49 -3.06
N LYS A 189 13.82 -13.82 -2.20
CA LYS A 189 13.77 -13.53 -0.76
C LYS A 189 13.75 -12.03 -0.50
N GLU A 190 14.62 -11.26 -1.16
CA GLU A 190 14.67 -9.81 -1.03
C GLU A 190 13.35 -9.15 -1.46
N ILE A 191 12.80 -9.54 -2.61
CA ILE A 191 11.50 -9.06 -3.10
C ILE A 191 10.39 -9.36 -2.10
N PHE A 192 10.35 -10.59 -1.57
CA PHE A 192 9.34 -10.99 -0.60
C PHE A 192 9.44 -10.17 0.69
N LEU A 193 10.65 -10.01 1.24
CA LEU A 193 10.87 -9.22 2.45
C LEU A 193 10.49 -7.75 2.22
N LYS A 194 10.79 -7.16 1.06
CA LYS A 194 10.37 -5.80 0.69
C LYS A 194 8.85 -5.59 0.76
N MET A 195 8.05 -6.58 0.35
CA MET A 195 6.58 -6.48 0.43
C MET A 195 6.08 -6.22 1.86
N TYR A 196 6.76 -6.79 2.85
CA TYR A 196 6.41 -6.68 4.27
C TYR A 196 7.19 -5.58 5.00
N ALA A 197 8.38 -5.21 4.54
CA ALA A 197 9.19 -4.14 5.13
C ALA A 197 8.74 -2.74 4.71
N ASN A 198 8.23 -2.58 3.48
CA ASN A 198 7.85 -1.26 2.95
C ASN A 198 6.79 -0.51 3.78
N PRO A 199 5.79 -1.16 4.41
CA PRO A 199 4.92 -0.49 5.38
C PRO A 199 5.67 0.19 6.54
N VAL A 200 6.76 -0.42 7.05
CA VAL A 200 7.61 0.18 8.08
C VAL A 200 8.32 1.41 7.51
N ILE A 201 8.95 1.26 6.34
CA ILE A 201 9.68 2.33 5.64
C ILE A 201 8.77 3.54 5.39
N ASN A 202 7.57 3.31 4.83
CA ASN A 202 6.58 4.35 4.55
C ASN A 202 6.20 5.12 5.84
N LYS A 203 6.04 4.40 6.96
CA LYS A 203 5.67 5.01 8.23
C LYS A 203 6.80 5.80 8.87
N LEU A 204 8.05 5.41 8.65
CA LEU A 204 9.23 6.19 9.07
C LEU A 204 9.36 7.47 8.22
N GLU A 205 9.18 7.36 6.91
CA GLU A 205 9.19 8.52 5.99
C GLU A 205 8.08 9.52 6.34
N ALA A 206 6.86 9.05 6.65
CA ALA A 206 5.72 9.92 6.97
C ALA A 206 5.80 10.64 8.33
N LYS A 207 6.68 10.17 9.24
CA LYS A 207 6.92 10.78 10.56
C LYS A 207 7.98 11.88 10.53
N THR A 208 8.72 12.00 9.42
CA THR A 208 9.82 12.94 9.24
C THR A 208 9.36 14.18 8.50
#